data_AF-A0A6J3BRL1-F1
#
_entry.id   AF-A0A6J3BRL1-F1
#
_cell.length_a   1.000
_cell.length_b   1.000
_cell.length_c   1.000
_cell.angle_alpha   90.00
_cell.angle_beta   90.00
_cell.angle_gamma   90.00
#
_symmetry.space_group_name_H-M   'P 1'
#
loop_
_entity.id
_entity.type
_entity.pdbx_description
1 polymer ?
#
loop_
_entity_poly.entity_id
_entity_poly.type
_entity_poly.pdbx_seq_one_letter_code
_entity_poly.pdbx_strand_id
1 'polypeptide(L)'
;MTTLPPLPMARPKLTALARQKLPCSSRDIPRSQLIKEKDDIDHYLEVNFKGLSKEEVAAYRNSYKKNICVDMLRDGYHKSFTELFSLMEKWDALREAAKVRSLLWVQRPLEEQPDKLDHFYYYLTRAEAAERKEYFEDVYNNLYALACYFNNSEDKWVRNHFYERCFKIAQLIKIDGGKKEAEAHAHMGLLFEEEGQLLEAAEHYEAFHQLTQGRIWQDETGHFLNLLACESLLRTYRLLSDKMLENKEYKQAIRILIKASEIAKEGNDKKMEGEACYYLGLAHLAAGEHETALTVLNTYIKISTDLDDDLSLGRGYEATAKVLQSQGQMMEAIKYLKKVVKIARNNFQSLDFVRASTMLGDIYNEKGYYNKASEYFQQAFDMTAEIMNMLLMDETKVHYGIAKAHQMMLTVSNYIETADLTSLDCLLSWKERRSDIAPDPIIGESRRSTMEGLCQTSEHSEDLNGFPDNQKKDLNQLLTQC
;
A
#
# COMPACT_ATOMS: atom_id res chain seq x y z
N MET A 1 40.84 -6.70 -3.51
CA MET A 1 41.95 -6.27 -2.64
C MET A 1 43.21 -6.07 -3.46
N THR A 2 43.60 -4.82 -3.68
CA THR A 2 44.98 -4.38 -3.91
C THR A 2 45.04 -2.94 -3.38
N THR A 3 45.21 -2.84 -2.07
CA THR A 3 45.48 -1.58 -1.38
C THR A 3 46.89 -1.13 -1.75
N LEU A 4 47.00 -0.23 -2.74
CA LEU A 4 48.22 0.53 -2.96
C LEU A 4 48.53 1.38 -1.72
N PRO A 5 49.81 1.56 -1.34
CA PRO A 5 50.17 2.39 -0.20
C PRO A 5 49.78 3.85 -0.46
N PRO A 6 49.37 4.61 0.56
CA PRO A 6 49.06 6.02 0.37
C PRO A 6 50.39 6.79 0.17
N LEU A 7 50.61 7.30 -1.04
CA LEU A 7 51.67 8.27 -1.32
C LEU A 7 51.21 9.71 -0.93
N PRO A 8 52.14 10.63 -0.61
CA PRO A 8 51.89 11.86 0.16
C PRO A 8 51.28 12.99 -0.67
N MET A 9 50.31 12.68 -1.52
CA MET A 9 49.40 13.67 -2.08
C MET A 9 47.99 13.09 -2.09
N ALA A 10 47.08 13.80 -1.44
CA ALA A 10 45.68 13.47 -1.51
C ALA A 10 45.25 13.44 -2.99
N ARG A 11 44.57 12.36 -3.42
CA ARG A 11 43.88 12.21 -4.73
C ARG A 11 43.25 13.51 -5.29
N PRO A 12 42.74 14.49 -4.48
CA PRO A 12 42.21 15.75 -4.98
C PRO A 12 43.13 16.60 -5.86
N LYS A 13 44.47 16.62 -5.66
CA LYS A 13 45.35 17.58 -6.39
C LYS A 13 45.59 17.20 -7.86
N LEU A 14 45.80 15.92 -8.16
CA LEU A 14 45.94 15.41 -9.54
C LEU A 14 44.60 15.42 -10.28
N THR A 15 43.52 15.05 -9.58
CA THR A 15 42.16 15.14 -10.11
C THR A 15 41.74 16.60 -10.37
N ALA A 16 42.22 17.56 -9.57
CA ALA A 16 42.00 19.00 -9.78
C ALA A 16 42.82 19.56 -10.96
N LEU A 17 44.07 19.11 -11.15
CA LEU A 17 44.89 19.46 -12.32
C LEU A 17 44.31 18.88 -13.63
N ALA A 18 43.81 17.64 -13.59
CA ALA A 18 43.11 17.01 -14.71
C ALA A 18 41.77 17.71 -15.00
N ARG A 19 40.99 18.07 -13.98
CA ARG A 19 39.72 18.83 -14.12
C ARG A 19 39.93 20.29 -14.58
N GLN A 20 41.05 20.93 -14.23
CA GLN A 20 41.39 22.28 -14.72
C GLN A 20 41.75 22.31 -16.21
N LYS A 21 42.31 21.21 -16.75
CA LYS A 21 42.70 21.10 -18.16
C LYS A 21 41.70 20.37 -19.05
N LEU A 22 40.80 19.59 -18.47
CA LEU A 22 39.66 18.98 -19.16
C LEU A 22 38.36 19.62 -18.64
N PRO A 23 38.01 20.86 -19.06
CA PRO A 23 36.62 21.25 -18.98
C PRO A 23 35.81 20.20 -19.75
N CYS A 24 34.69 19.77 -19.18
CA CYS A 24 33.64 19.15 -19.99
C CYS A 24 33.29 20.16 -21.08
N SER A 25 33.90 20.04 -22.25
CA SER A 25 33.71 20.94 -23.37
C SER A 25 33.17 20.15 -24.54
N SER A 26 32.32 20.84 -25.29
CA SER A 26 31.51 20.40 -26.41
C SER A 26 32.28 19.54 -27.42
N ARG A 27 31.52 18.73 -28.16
CA ARG A 27 31.86 17.68 -29.15
C ARG A 27 33.01 17.91 -30.17
N ASP A 28 33.83 18.95 -30.10
CA ASP A 28 34.78 19.32 -31.16
C ASP A 28 36.22 19.60 -30.68
N ILE A 29 36.84 18.72 -29.87
CA ILE A 29 38.30 18.77 -29.64
C ILE A 29 39.02 17.92 -30.72
N PRO A 30 39.91 18.49 -31.54
CA PRO A 30 40.71 17.76 -32.51
C PRO A 30 41.51 16.61 -31.89
N ARG A 31 41.52 15.43 -32.52
CA ARG A 31 42.27 14.24 -32.07
C ARG A 31 43.75 14.55 -31.78
N SER A 32 44.37 15.46 -32.54
CA SER A 32 45.75 15.91 -32.34
C SER A 32 45.96 16.64 -31.01
N GLN A 33 44.99 17.45 -30.56
CA GLN A 33 45.05 18.11 -29.25
C GLN A 33 44.90 17.11 -28.11
N LEU A 34 43.99 16.14 -28.23
CA LEU A 34 43.81 15.08 -27.21
C LEU A 34 45.05 14.18 -27.05
N ILE A 35 45.79 13.95 -28.15
CA ILE A 35 47.07 13.23 -28.14
C ILE A 35 48.15 14.09 -27.48
N LYS A 36 48.25 15.37 -27.83
CA LYS A 36 49.25 16.26 -27.20
C LYS A 36 49.04 16.38 -25.68
N GLU A 37 47.80 16.57 -25.24
CA GLU A 37 47.46 16.61 -23.81
C GLU A 37 47.72 15.29 -23.09
N LYS A 38 47.65 14.16 -23.81
CA LYS A 38 48.08 12.86 -23.27
C LYS A 38 49.56 12.88 -22.98
N ASP A 39 50.35 13.18 -24.00
CA ASP A 39 51.80 13.07 -23.95
C ASP A 39 52.38 14.02 -22.88
N ASP A 40 51.77 15.20 -22.70
CA ASP A 40 52.13 16.16 -21.65
C ASP A 40 51.88 15.63 -20.22
N ILE A 41 50.77 14.91 -20.00
CA ILE A 41 50.43 14.32 -18.69
C ILE A 41 51.29 13.10 -18.41
N ASP A 42 51.50 12.25 -19.42
CA ASP A 42 52.33 11.05 -19.32
C ASP A 42 53.79 11.46 -18.98
N HIS A 43 54.33 12.49 -19.65
CA HIS A 43 55.64 13.05 -19.34
C HIS A 43 55.73 13.59 -17.90
N TYR A 44 54.71 14.33 -17.44
CA TYR A 44 54.69 14.84 -16.06
C TYR A 44 54.69 13.71 -15.02
N LEU A 45 53.95 12.64 -15.26
CA LEU A 45 53.86 11.49 -14.35
C LEU A 45 55.17 10.70 -14.33
N GLU A 46 55.80 10.46 -15.49
CA GLU A 46 57.11 9.79 -15.58
C GLU A 46 58.23 10.55 -14.85
N VAL A 47 58.23 11.89 -14.94
CA VAL A 47 59.25 12.74 -14.30
C VAL A 47 59.09 12.78 -12.78
N ASN A 48 57.86 12.82 -12.27
CA ASN A 48 57.58 13.03 -10.85
C ASN A 48 57.32 11.74 -10.06
N PHE A 49 56.97 10.64 -10.72
CA PHE A 49 56.67 9.36 -10.11
C PHE A 49 57.43 8.24 -10.85
N LYS A 50 58.66 7.96 -10.40
CA LYS A 50 59.49 6.92 -10.99
C LYS A 50 58.92 5.53 -10.71
N GLY A 51 58.79 4.72 -11.75
CA GLY A 51 58.41 3.31 -11.66
C GLY A 51 56.93 2.99 -11.92
N LEU A 52 56.11 3.98 -12.32
CA LEU A 52 54.72 3.72 -12.72
C LEU A 52 54.65 3.02 -14.08
N SER A 53 53.78 2.02 -14.21
CA SER A 53 53.47 1.41 -15.52
C SER A 53 52.64 2.37 -16.39
N LYS A 54 52.60 2.16 -17.71
CA LYS A 54 51.71 2.92 -18.61
C LYS A 54 50.24 2.81 -18.21
N GLU A 55 49.85 1.70 -17.60
CA GLU A 55 48.49 1.48 -17.09
C GLU A 55 48.22 2.34 -15.85
N GLU A 56 49.17 2.40 -14.92
CA GLU A 56 49.05 3.22 -13.72
C GLU A 56 49.00 4.72 -14.08
N VAL A 57 49.83 5.17 -15.01
CA VAL A 57 49.82 6.53 -15.55
C VAL A 57 48.45 6.88 -16.18
N ALA A 58 47.89 5.98 -16.98
CA ALA A 58 46.57 6.18 -17.58
C ALA A 58 45.44 6.21 -16.53
N ALA A 59 45.53 5.39 -15.48
CA ALA A 59 44.57 5.35 -14.39
C ALA A 59 44.52 6.69 -13.61
N TYR A 60 45.66 7.38 -13.48
CA TYR A 60 45.72 8.71 -12.85
C TYR A 60 45.20 9.84 -13.75
N ARG A 61 45.26 9.68 -15.08
CA ARG A 61 44.82 10.70 -16.05
C ARG A 61 43.30 10.75 -16.24
N ASN A 62 42.66 9.59 -16.22
CA ASN A 62 41.26 9.42 -16.57
C ASN A 62 40.33 9.60 -15.36
N SER A 63 39.08 10.03 -15.62
CA SER A 63 38.02 9.96 -14.60
C SER A 63 37.70 8.51 -14.24
N TYR A 64 37.17 8.26 -13.04
CA TYR A 64 36.81 6.92 -12.57
C TYR A 64 35.95 6.11 -13.56
N LYS A 65 34.88 6.72 -14.08
CA LYS A 65 34.03 6.18 -15.18
C LYS A 65 34.85 5.70 -16.38
N LYS A 66 35.80 6.52 -16.83
CA LYS A 66 36.63 6.24 -18.02
C LYS A 66 37.57 5.06 -17.77
N ASN A 67 38.14 4.95 -16.56
CA ASN A 67 38.97 3.81 -16.20
C ASN A 67 38.19 2.51 -16.25
N ILE A 68 37.01 2.46 -15.61
CA ILE A 68 36.14 1.28 -15.65
C ILE A 68 35.78 0.89 -17.08
N CYS A 69 35.38 1.85 -17.91
CA CYS A 69 35.07 1.59 -19.32
C CYS A 69 36.27 1.02 -20.10
N VAL A 70 37.46 1.59 -19.89
CA VAL A 70 38.70 1.14 -20.55
C VAL A 70 39.08 -0.26 -20.06
N ASP A 71 38.98 -0.53 -18.76
CA ASP A 71 39.28 -1.83 -18.17
C ASP A 71 38.35 -2.91 -18.72
N MET A 72 37.03 -2.65 -18.79
CA MET A 72 36.07 -3.58 -19.39
C MET A 72 36.41 -3.92 -20.85
N LEU A 73 36.74 -2.91 -21.66
CA LEU A 73 37.10 -3.12 -23.06
C LEU A 73 38.44 -3.84 -23.22
N ARG A 74 39.44 -3.50 -22.40
CA ARG A 74 40.77 -4.15 -22.39
C ARG A 74 40.65 -5.63 -22.06
N ASP A 75 39.82 -5.96 -21.08
CA ASP A 75 39.60 -7.33 -20.65
C ASP A 75 38.59 -8.08 -21.55
N GLY A 76 38.10 -7.40 -22.61
CA GLY A 76 37.27 -7.96 -23.67
C GLY A 76 35.77 -7.97 -23.39
N TYR A 77 35.30 -7.38 -22.29
CA TYR A 77 33.89 -7.30 -21.86
C TYR A 77 33.10 -6.20 -22.59
N HIS A 78 33.02 -6.32 -23.90
CA HIS A 78 32.38 -5.33 -24.77
C HIS A 78 30.85 -5.26 -24.59
N LYS A 79 30.16 -6.36 -24.26
CA LYS A 79 28.71 -6.32 -24.00
C LYS A 79 28.41 -5.59 -22.70
N SER A 80 29.16 -5.91 -21.64
CA SER A 80 29.07 -5.26 -20.34
C SER A 80 29.37 -3.77 -20.47
N PHE A 81 30.39 -3.40 -21.26
CA PHE A 81 30.69 -2.00 -21.56
C PHE A 81 29.51 -1.31 -22.26
N THR A 82 28.95 -1.94 -23.29
CA THR A 82 27.84 -1.36 -24.06
C THR A 82 26.61 -1.14 -23.19
N GLU A 83 26.29 -2.11 -22.34
CA GLU A 83 25.18 -2.02 -21.40
C GLU A 83 25.40 -0.93 -20.36
N LEU A 84 26.55 -0.92 -19.68
CA LEU A 84 26.88 0.14 -18.73
C LEU A 84 26.77 1.50 -19.42
N PHE A 85 27.40 1.68 -20.58
CA PHE A 85 27.37 2.92 -21.35
C PHE A 85 25.95 3.37 -21.66
N SER A 86 25.09 2.47 -22.14
CA SER A 86 23.67 2.78 -22.42
C SER A 86 22.90 3.21 -21.18
N LEU A 87 23.17 2.58 -20.02
CA LEU A 87 22.58 2.98 -18.75
C LEU A 87 23.07 4.36 -18.34
N MET A 88 24.35 4.71 -18.56
CA MET A 88 24.85 6.05 -18.29
C MET A 88 24.15 7.10 -19.14
N GLU A 89 24.02 6.86 -20.45
CA GLU A 89 23.32 7.78 -21.36
C GLU A 89 21.87 7.97 -20.96
N LYS A 90 21.17 6.89 -20.58
CA LYS A 90 19.79 6.97 -20.09
C LYS A 90 19.70 7.74 -18.77
N TRP A 91 20.68 7.58 -17.86
CA TRP A 91 20.74 8.34 -16.62
C TRP A 91 20.88 9.85 -16.89
N ASP A 92 21.80 10.21 -17.78
CA ASP A 92 22.05 11.60 -18.15
C ASP A 92 20.82 12.22 -18.82
N ALA A 93 20.17 11.48 -19.73
CA ALA A 93 18.92 11.91 -20.37
C ALA A 93 17.77 12.09 -19.37
N LEU A 94 17.58 11.15 -18.43
CA LEU A 94 16.56 11.26 -17.39
C LEU A 94 16.79 12.46 -16.47
N ARG A 95 18.06 12.72 -16.12
CA ARG A 95 18.46 13.90 -15.34
C ARG A 95 18.17 15.18 -16.12
N GLU A 96 18.58 15.28 -17.38
CA GLU A 96 18.33 16.46 -18.22
C GLU A 96 16.84 16.75 -18.41
N ALA A 97 16.02 15.71 -18.57
CA ALA A 97 14.57 15.81 -18.70
C ALA A 97 13.89 16.23 -17.38
N ALA A 98 14.52 15.93 -16.24
CA ALA A 98 13.99 16.24 -14.93
C ALA A 98 14.03 17.77 -14.70
N LYS A 99 12.86 18.43 -14.57
CA LYS A 99 12.80 19.87 -14.29
C LYS A 99 13.56 20.20 -12.99
N VAL A 100 14.16 21.40 -12.93
CA VAL A 100 14.82 21.94 -11.73
C VAL A 100 13.85 21.81 -10.55
N ARG A 101 14.24 21.01 -9.52
CA ARG A 101 13.48 20.58 -8.31
C ARG A 101 12.84 19.18 -8.32
N SER A 102 13.01 18.37 -9.36
CA SER A 102 12.72 16.94 -9.28
C SER A 102 13.79 16.18 -8.49
N LEU A 103 13.43 15.05 -7.86
CA LEU A 103 14.35 14.20 -7.10
C LEU A 103 15.57 13.75 -7.95
N LEU A 104 15.34 13.45 -9.23
CA LEU A 104 16.37 13.05 -10.21
C LEU A 104 17.37 14.16 -10.54
N TRP A 105 17.00 15.44 -10.42
CA TRP A 105 17.91 16.57 -10.65
C TRP A 105 18.91 16.76 -9.49
N VAL A 106 18.54 16.35 -8.27
CA VAL A 106 19.38 16.49 -7.07
C VAL A 106 20.40 15.34 -6.96
N GLN A 107 20.16 14.22 -7.64
CA GLN A 107 21.11 13.11 -7.68
C GLN A 107 22.43 13.52 -8.34
N ARG A 108 23.56 13.07 -7.76
CA ARG A 108 24.89 13.29 -8.35
C ARG A 108 25.04 12.53 -9.68
N PRO A 109 25.84 13.01 -10.64
CA PRO A 109 26.19 12.23 -11.84
C PRO A 109 26.68 10.84 -11.47
N LEU A 110 26.39 9.82 -12.29
CA LEU A 110 26.88 8.46 -12.04
C LEU A 110 28.42 8.42 -11.96
N GLU A 111 29.09 9.37 -12.61
CA GLU A 111 30.54 9.61 -12.55
C GLU A 111 31.06 9.99 -11.16
N GLU A 112 30.20 10.52 -10.30
CA GLU A 112 30.51 10.90 -8.92
C GLU A 112 30.04 9.86 -7.90
N GLN A 113 29.57 8.70 -8.38
CA GLN A 113 29.08 7.59 -7.56
C GLN A 113 29.93 6.33 -7.82
N PRO A 114 31.19 6.29 -7.33
CA PRO A 114 32.13 5.19 -7.61
C PRO A 114 31.60 3.84 -7.12
N ASP A 115 30.87 3.82 -6.00
CA ASP A 115 30.31 2.58 -5.46
C ASP A 115 29.34 1.92 -6.45
N LYS A 116 28.46 2.70 -7.10
CA LYS A 116 27.53 2.18 -8.13
C LYS A 116 28.29 1.65 -9.35
N LEU A 117 29.32 2.38 -9.78
CA LEU A 117 30.17 1.98 -10.90
C LEU A 117 30.93 0.67 -10.61
N ASP A 118 31.37 0.47 -9.36
CA ASP A 118 32.04 -0.77 -8.94
C ASP A 118 31.09 -1.96 -8.97
N HIS A 119 29.84 -1.78 -8.55
CA HIS A 119 28.82 -2.82 -8.62
C HIS A 119 28.51 -3.18 -10.08
N PHE A 120 28.32 -2.18 -10.96
CA PHE A 120 28.15 -2.42 -12.39
C PHE A 120 29.33 -3.19 -12.98
N TYR A 121 30.56 -2.73 -12.74
CA TYR A 121 31.76 -3.41 -13.23
C TYR A 121 31.82 -4.86 -12.75
N TYR A 122 31.68 -5.07 -11.44
CA TYR A 122 31.80 -6.38 -10.82
C TYR A 122 30.76 -7.37 -11.36
N TYR A 123 29.48 -7.01 -11.34
CA TYR A 123 28.42 -7.95 -11.69
C TYR A 123 28.23 -8.10 -13.20
N LEU A 124 28.36 -7.02 -14.00
CA LEU A 124 28.19 -7.12 -15.46
C LEU A 124 29.29 -7.97 -16.10
N THR A 125 30.55 -7.74 -15.72
CA THR A 125 31.67 -8.52 -16.28
C THR A 125 31.57 -10.01 -15.93
N ARG A 126 31.13 -10.33 -14.70
CA ARG A 126 30.84 -11.70 -14.27
C ARG A 126 29.66 -12.31 -15.02
N ALA A 127 28.59 -11.55 -15.23
CA ALA A 127 27.44 -11.99 -16.02
C ALA A 127 27.86 -12.27 -17.48
N GLU A 128 28.62 -11.40 -18.13
CA GLU A 128 29.10 -11.65 -19.49
C GLU A 128 30.08 -12.84 -19.56
N ALA A 129 30.96 -12.99 -18.56
CA ALA A 129 31.86 -14.14 -18.48
C ALA A 129 31.09 -15.46 -18.34
N ALA A 130 30.00 -15.48 -17.55
CA ALA A 130 29.11 -16.62 -17.40
C ALA A 130 28.29 -16.87 -18.67
N GLU A 131 27.81 -15.83 -19.34
CA GLU A 131 27.04 -15.92 -20.57
C GLU A 131 27.86 -16.57 -21.70
N ARG A 132 29.15 -16.23 -21.83
CA ARG A 132 30.07 -16.86 -22.79
C ARG A 132 30.25 -18.37 -22.56
N LYS A 133 30.02 -18.82 -21.33
CA LYS A 133 30.10 -20.23 -20.92
C LYS A 133 28.73 -20.91 -20.92
N GLU A 134 27.67 -20.19 -21.29
CA GLU A 134 26.27 -20.64 -21.23
C GLU A 134 25.81 -21.03 -19.81
N TYR A 135 26.43 -20.45 -18.79
CA TYR A 135 26.04 -20.65 -17.38
C TYR A 135 24.93 -19.66 -17.00
N PHE A 136 23.74 -19.88 -17.54
CA PHE A 136 22.61 -18.95 -17.42
C PHE A 136 22.16 -18.69 -15.98
N GLU A 137 22.31 -19.65 -15.07
CA GLU A 137 22.02 -19.45 -13.65
C GLU A 137 22.96 -18.41 -13.01
N ASP A 138 24.26 -18.47 -13.33
CA ASP A 138 25.24 -17.48 -12.89
C ASP A 138 24.94 -16.10 -13.51
N VAL A 139 24.54 -16.06 -14.79
CA VAL A 139 24.11 -14.81 -15.43
C VAL A 139 22.94 -14.20 -14.66
N TYR A 140 21.90 -14.99 -14.39
CA TYR A 140 20.74 -14.54 -13.62
C TYR A 140 21.14 -14.02 -12.25
N ASN A 141 21.96 -14.77 -11.49
CA ASN A 141 22.33 -14.40 -10.13
C ASN A 141 23.13 -13.08 -10.08
N ASN A 142 24.03 -12.84 -11.03
CA ASN A 142 24.76 -11.58 -11.09
C ASN A 142 23.86 -10.40 -11.49
N LEU A 143 22.93 -10.59 -12.44
CA LEU A 143 21.97 -9.55 -12.83
C LEU A 143 20.96 -9.26 -11.72
N TYR A 144 20.49 -10.30 -11.02
CA TYR A 144 19.57 -10.15 -9.89
C TYR A 144 20.24 -9.43 -8.72
N ALA A 145 21.53 -9.70 -8.46
CA ALA A 145 22.29 -8.94 -7.45
C ALA A 145 22.38 -7.44 -7.77
N LEU A 146 22.52 -7.07 -9.04
CA LEU A 146 22.43 -5.67 -9.48
C LEU A 146 21.03 -5.10 -9.23
N ALA A 147 19.98 -5.85 -9.58
CA ALA A 147 18.61 -5.41 -9.33
C ALA A 147 18.36 -5.15 -7.83
N CYS A 148 18.79 -6.07 -6.96
CA CYS A 148 18.70 -5.93 -5.50
C CYS A 148 19.48 -4.71 -4.98
N TYR A 149 20.68 -4.46 -5.50
CA TYR A 149 21.48 -3.30 -5.12
C TYR A 149 20.80 -1.97 -5.47
N PHE A 150 20.14 -1.91 -6.63
CA PHE A 150 19.40 -0.72 -7.08
C PHE A 150 17.93 -0.70 -6.61
N ASN A 151 17.56 -1.55 -5.65
CA ASN A 151 16.20 -1.60 -5.10
C ASN A 151 15.95 -0.49 -4.05
N ASN A 152 16.12 0.75 -4.49
CA ASN A 152 15.79 1.96 -3.73
C ASN A 152 14.84 2.83 -4.58
N SER A 153 14.15 3.79 -3.95
CA SER A 153 13.17 4.65 -4.62
C SER A 153 13.76 5.51 -5.75
N GLU A 154 15.06 5.74 -5.71
CA GLU A 154 15.83 6.63 -6.57
C GLU A 154 16.29 5.97 -7.88
N ASP A 155 16.62 4.68 -7.82
CA ASP A 155 17.24 3.91 -8.88
C ASP A 155 16.31 2.82 -9.44
N LYS A 156 15.00 2.91 -9.17
CA LYS A 156 13.99 1.93 -9.61
C LYS A 156 14.08 1.57 -11.09
N TRP A 157 14.36 2.55 -11.95
CA TRP A 157 14.47 2.32 -13.39
C TRP A 157 15.67 1.42 -13.77
N VAL A 158 16.76 1.47 -12.98
CA VAL A 158 17.93 0.60 -13.15
C VAL A 158 17.61 -0.81 -12.68
N ARG A 159 16.95 -0.94 -11.52
CA ARG A 159 16.42 -2.22 -11.03
C ARG A 159 15.50 -2.86 -12.07
N ASN A 160 14.58 -2.07 -12.64
CA ASN A 160 13.62 -2.53 -13.64
C ASN A 160 14.33 -3.06 -14.90
N HIS A 161 15.35 -2.36 -15.39
CA HIS A 161 16.21 -2.85 -16.50
C HIS A 161 16.79 -4.23 -16.20
N PHE A 162 17.30 -4.44 -14.99
CA PHE A 162 17.85 -5.74 -14.61
C PHE A 162 16.79 -6.80 -14.37
N TYR A 163 15.60 -6.47 -13.87
CA TYR A 163 14.48 -7.41 -13.82
C TYR A 163 14.06 -7.90 -15.21
N GLU A 164 13.95 -7.00 -16.19
CA GLU A 164 13.66 -7.39 -17.58
C GLU A 164 14.74 -8.32 -18.16
N ARG A 165 16.02 -8.06 -17.84
CA ARG A 165 17.11 -8.95 -18.27
C ARG A 165 17.07 -10.28 -17.55
N CYS A 166 16.84 -10.30 -16.23
CA CYS A 166 16.66 -11.52 -15.46
C CYS A 166 15.53 -12.37 -16.04
N PHE A 167 14.41 -11.75 -16.43
CA PHE A 167 13.30 -12.44 -17.08
C PHE A 167 13.71 -13.13 -18.39
N LYS A 168 14.40 -12.43 -19.28
CA LYS A 168 14.90 -13.01 -20.54
C LYS A 168 15.87 -14.18 -20.30
N ILE A 169 16.75 -14.06 -19.31
CA ILE A 169 17.71 -15.13 -18.98
C ILE A 169 17.02 -16.30 -18.29
N ALA A 170 16.05 -16.05 -17.41
CA ALA A 170 15.31 -17.08 -16.70
C ALA A 170 14.57 -18.03 -17.64
N GLN A 171 14.04 -17.52 -18.75
CA GLN A 171 13.41 -18.34 -19.80
C GLN A 171 14.37 -19.34 -20.47
N LEU A 172 15.69 -19.10 -20.41
CA LEU A 172 16.72 -20.00 -20.93
C LEU A 172 17.15 -21.06 -19.89
N ILE A 173 16.88 -20.84 -18.60
CA ILE A 173 17.22 -21.78 -17.53
C ILE A 173 16.13 -22.87 -17.51
N LYS A 174 16.52 -24.10 -17.85
CA LYS A 174 15.61 -25.27 -17.80
C LYS A 174 15.98 -26.29 -16.72
N ILE A 175 17.17 -26.17 -16.14
CA ILE A 175 17.73 -27.16 -15.21
C ILE A 175 17.06 -27.14 -13.82
N ASP A 176 16.49 -26.01 -13.44
CA ASP A 176 15.89 -25.75 -12.12
C ASP A 176 14.38 -26.06 -12.09
N GLY A 177 13.84 -26.62 -13.17
CA GLY A 177 12.42 -26.91 -13.31
C GLY A 177 11.52 -25.68 -13.47
N GLY A 178 12.08 -24.51 -13.79
CA GLY A 178 11.34 -23.26 -13.99
C GLY A 178 11.25 -22.36 -12.75
N LYS A 179 12.04 -22.63 -11.70
CA LYS A 179 12.02 -21.83 -10.46
C LYS A 179 12.42 -20.37 -10.73
N LYS A 180 13.51 -20.15 -11.46
CA LYS A 180 14.00 -18.81 -11.82
C LYS A 180 13.05 -18.09 -12.76
N GLU A 181 12.36 -18.83 -13.64
CA GLU A 181 11.31 -18.28 -14.50
C GLU A 181 10.13 -17.76 -13.66
N ALA A 182 9.72 -18.53 -12.64
CA ALA A 182 8.69 -18.13 -11.70
C ALA A 182 9.10 -16.87 -10.88
N GLU A 183 10.31 -16.86 -10.30
CA GLU A 183 10.85 -15.69 -9.58
C GLU A 183 10.90 -14.46 -10.48
N ALA A 184 11.33 -14.61 -11.73
CA ALA A 184 11.37 -13.50 -12.68
C ALA A 184 9.98 -12.97 -13.04
N HIS A 185 8.97 -13.84 -13.18
CA HIS A 185 7.58 -13.41 -13.32
C HIS A 185 7.11 -12.60 -12.12
N ALA A 186 7.48 -12.98 -10.89
CA ALA A 186 7.16 -12.20 -9.69
C ALA A 186 7.79 -10.79 -9.72
N HIS A 187 9.05 -10.68 -10.17
CA HIS A 187 9.73 -9.39 -10.34
C HIS A 187 9.11 -8.51 -11.43
N MET A 188 8.72 -9.10 -12.56
CA MET A 188 8.01 -8.39 -13.62
C MET A 188 6.62 -7.91 -13.16
N GLY A 189 5.89 -8.73 -12.40
CA GLY A 189 4.62 -8.33 -11.80
C GLY A 189 4.78 -7.11 -10.88
N LEU A 190 5.82 -7.11 -10.04
CA LEU A 190 6.13 -5.98 -9.15
C LEU A 190 6.47 -4.71 -9.95
N LEU A 191 7.24 -4.85 -11.03
CA LEU A 191 7.58 -3.74 -11.93
C LEU A 191 6.32 -3.08 -12.49
N PHE A 192 5.42 -3.87 -13.08
CA PHE A 192 4.19 -3.34 -13.70
C PHE A 192 3.21 -2.79 -12.68
N GLU A 193 3.13 -3.39 -11.48
CA GLU A 193 2.31 -2.87 -10.39
C GLU A 193 2.79 -1.47 -9.96
N GLU A 194 4.11 -1.28 -9.82
CA GLU A 194 4.69 0.03 -9.49
C GLU A 194 4.51 1.08 -10.59
N GLU A 195 4.39 0.66 -11.86
CA GLU A 195 4.07 1.53 -13.00
C GLU A 195 2.56 1.82 -13.15
N GLY A 196 1.71 1.16 -12.35
CA GLY A 196 0.26 1.27 -12.40
C GLY A 196 -0.40 0.47 -13.53
N GLN A 197 0.36 -0.38 -14.22
CA GLN A 197 -0.08 -1.28 -15.28
C GLN A 197 -0.61 -2.58 -14.67
N LEU A 198 -1.78 -2.48 -14.03
CA LEU A 198 -2.33 -3.57 -13.22
C LEU A 198 -2.72 -4.82 -14.00
N LEU A 199 -3.06 -4.70 -15.30
CA LEU A 199 -3.43 -5.84 -16.13
C LEU A 199 -2.20 -6.68 -16.47
N GLU A 200 -1.14 -6.02 -16.91
CA GLU A 200 0.17 -6.60 -17.19
C GLU A 200 0.78 -7.23 -15.93
N ALA A 201 0.64 -6.56 -14.78
CA ALA A 201 1.04 -7.12 -13.50
C ALA A 201 0.28 -8.42 -13.18
N ALA A 202 -1.04 -8.44 -13.41
CA ALA A 202 -1.87 -9.63 -13.18
C ALA A 202 -1.47 -10.79 -14.10
N GLU A 203 -1.16 -10.55 -15.37
CA GLU A 203 -0.68 -11.59 -16.30
C GLU A 203 0.63 -12.23 -15.80
N HIS A 204 1.58 -11.41 -15.34
CA HIS A 204 2.83 -11.92 -14.77
C HIS A 204 2.61 -12.69 -13.47
N TYR A 205 1.71 -12.25 -12.59
CA TYR A 205 1.38 -12.97 -11.37
C TYR A 205 0.56 -14.24 -11.61
N GLU A 206 -0.33 -14.28 -12.62
CA GLU A 206 -1.02 -15.50 -13.06
C GLU A 206 0.01 -16.55 -13.55
N ALA A 207 0.99 -16.13 -14.35
CA ALA A 207 2.08 -17.01 -14.79
C ALA A 207 2.95 -17.48 -13.61
N PHE A 208 3.26 -16.59 -12.66
CA PHE A 208 3.99 -16.94 -11.44
C PHE A 208 3.24 -18.00 -10.61
N HIS A 209 1.93 -17.84 -10.43
CA HIS A 209 1.08 -18.81 -9.75
C HIS A 209 1.07 -20.17 -10.47
N GLN A 210 0.88 -20.18 -11.79
CA GLN A 210 0.87 -21.42 -12.58
C GLN A 210 2.20 -22.20 -12.49
N LEU A 211 3.33 -21.50 -12.52
CA LEU A 211 4.65 -22.13 -12.42
C LEU A 211 4.93 -22.70 -11.03
N THR A 212 4.37 -22.09 -9.99
CA THR A 212 4.59 -22.49 -8.58
C THR A 212 3.54 -23.46 -8.05
N GLN A 213 2.43 -23.66 -8.76
CA GLN A 213 1.34 -24.54 -8.35
C GLN A 213 1.84 -25.98 -8.12
N GLY A 214 1.56 -26.52 -6.93
CA GLY A 214 1.99 -27.87 -6.53
C GLY A 214 3.49 -28.02 -6.28
N ARG A 215 4.27 -26.93 -6.28
CA ARG A 215 5.70 -26.92 -5.97
C ARG A 215 5.94 -26.48 -4.53
N ILE A 216 6.98 -27.03 -3.90
CA ILE A 216 7.44 -26.68 -2.55
C ILE A 216 8.64 -25.73 -2.58
N TRP A 217 8.72 -24.87 -3.61
CA TRP A 217 9.82 -23.91 -3.72
C TRP A 217 9.68 -22.81 -2.68
N GLN A 218 10.82 -22.48 -2.07
CA GLN A 218 10.95 -21.39 -1.12
C GLN A 218 11.92 -20.34 -1.65
N ASP A 219 11.65 -19.09 -1.25
CA ASP A 219 12.60 -17.99 -1.42
C ASP A 219 13.73 -18.07 -0.38
N GLU A 220 14.63 -17.08 -0.39
CA GLU A 220 15.74 -16.99 0.56
C GLU A 220 15.29 -16.78 2.01
N THR A 221 14.06 -16.31 2.22
CA THR A 221 13.48 -16.05 3.55
C THR A 221 12.69 -17.25 4.10
N GLY A 222 12.52 -18.30 3.30
CA GLY A 222 11.80 -19.52 3.67
C GLY A 222 10.31 -19.50 3.36
N HIS A 223 9.79 -18.44 2.74
CA HIS A 223 8.40 -18.36 2.31
C HIS A 223 8.18 -19.16 1.03
N PHE A 224 7.06 -19.88 0.96
CA PHE A 224 6.70 -20.64 -0.23
C PHE A 224 6.36 -19.71 -1.39
N LEU A 225 6.99 -19.92 -2.55
CA LEU A 225 6.75 -19.11 -3.74
C LEU A 225 5.28 -19.17 -4.19
N ASN A 226 4.61 -20.31 -4.04
CA ASN A 226 3.19 -20.44 -4.37
C ASN A 226 2.32 -19.52 -3.48
N LEU A 227 2.64 -19.43 -2.19
CA LEU A 227 1.93 -18.53 -1.28
C LEU A 227 2.14 -17.07 -1.68
N LEU A 228 3.39 -16.68 -1.98
CA LEU A 228 3.72 -15.34 -2.47
C LEU A 228 3.00 -15.00 -3.79
N ALA A 229 2.82 -15.99 -4.67
CA ALA A 229 2.06 -15.84 -5.91
C ALA A 229 0.58 -15.59 -5.62
N CYS A 230 -0.03 -16.37 -4.72
CA CYS A 230 -1.42 -16.16 -4.29
C CYS A 230 -1.62 -14.78 -3.67
N GLU A 231 -0.72 -14.36 -2.77
CA GLU A 231 -0.78 -13.04 -2.11
C GLU A 231 -0.67 -11.89 -3.12
N SER A 232 0.28 -11.97 -4.04
CA SER A 232 0.52 -10.92 -5.05
C SER A 232 -0.65 -10.83 -6.03
N LEU A 233 -1.21 -11.97 -6.43
CA LEU A 233 -2.34 -12.03 -7.35
C LEU A 233 -3.63 -11.54 -6.69
N LEU A 234 -3.89 -11.92 -5.42
CA LEU A 234 -5.01 -11.39 -4.63
C LEU A 234 -4.93 -9.87 -4.49
N ARG A 235 -3.74 -9.34 -4.15
CA ARG A 235 -3.51 -7.88 -4.06
C ARG A 235 -3.81 -7.19 -5.39
N THR A 236 -3.30 -7.72 -6.50
CA THR A 236 -3.47 -7.13 -7.84
C THR A 236 -4.93 -7.20 -8.30
N TYR A 237 -5.61 -8.32 -8.08
CA TYR A 237 -7.02 -8.48 -8.39
C TYR A 237 -7.92 -7.56 -7.57
N ARG A 238 -7.59 -7.31 -6.29
CA ARG A 238 -8.27 -6.29 -5.51
C ARG A 238 -8.16 -4.92 -6.19
N LEU A 239 -6.95 -4.48 -6.51
CA LEU A 239 -6.72 -3.17 -7.14
C LEU A 239 -7.44 -3.04 -8.50
N LEU A 240 -7.43 -4.10 -9.32
CA LEU A 240 -8.19 -4.15 -10.57
C LEU A 240 -9.70 -4.06 -10.31
N SER A 241 -10.19 -4.80 -9.32
CA SER A 241 -11.62 -4.79 -8.98
C SER A 241 -12.08 -3.43 -8.45
N ASP A 242 -11.28 -2.74 -7.64
CA ASP A 242 -11.59 -1.40 -7.13
C ASP A 242 -11.77 -0.41 -8.30
N LYS A 243 -10.82 -0.40 -9.25
CA LYS A 243 -10.90 0.41 -10.46
C LYS A 243 -12.12 0.07 -11.32
N MET A 244 -12.46 -1.21 -11.44
CA MET A 244 -13.66 -1.65 -12.16
C MET A 244 -14.94 -1.20 -11.46
N LEU A 245 -14.99 -1.25 -10.12
CA LEU A 245 -16.14 -0.78 -9.34
C LEU A 245 -16.33 0.74 -9.47
N GLU A 246 -15.25 1.52 -9.47
CA GLU A 246 -15.27 2.97 -9.74
C GLU A 246 -15.85 3.27 -11.13
N ASN A 247 -15.45 2.48 -12.14
CA ASN A 247 -15.97 2.57 -13.51
C ASN A 247 -17.39 1.97 -13.67
N LYS A 248 -18.00 1.44 -12.60
CA LYS A 248 -19.30 0.74 -12.62
C LYS A 248 -19.31 -0.53 -13.49
N GLU A 249 -18.15 -1.13 -13.70
CA GLU A 249 -17.96 -2.38 -14.44
C GLU A 249 -18.18 -3.61 -13.53
N TYR A 250 -19.31 -3.65 -12.82
CA TYR A 250 -19.58 -4.60 -11.73
C TYR A 250 -19.38 -6.07 -12.11
N LYS A 251 -19.83 -6.46 -13.31
CA LYS A 251 -19.69 -7.85 -13.79
C LYS A 251 -18.23 -8.27 -13.96
N GLN A 252 -17.36 -7.36 -14.36
CA GLN A 252 -15.93 -7.65 -14.53
C GLN A 252 -15.24 -7.73 -13.16
N ALA A 253 -15.56 -6.79 -12.26
CA ALA A 253 -15.06 -6.80 -10.89
C ALA A 253 -15.40 -8.12 -10.17
N ILE A 254 -16.67 -8.54 -10.24
CA ILE A 254 -17.13 -9.81 -9.64
C ILE A 254 -16.37 -11.00 -10.23
N ARG A 255 -16.17 -11.07 -11.55
CA ARG A 255 -15.43 -12.17 -12.19
C ARG A 255 -13.98 -12.26 -11.69
N ILE A 256 -13.28 -11.13 -11.58
CA ILE A 256 -11.91 -11.10 -11.07
C ILE A 256 -11.87 -11.48 -9.59
N LEU A 257 -12.83 -11.04 -8.78
CA LEU A 257 -12.89 -11.38 -7.36
C LEU A 257 -13.27 -12.85 -7.11
N ILE A 258 -14.04 -13.48 -8.01
CA ILE A 258 -14.28 -14.94 -7.98
C ILE A 258 -12.95 -15.68 -8.21
N LYS A 259 -12.18 -15.31 -9.24
CA LYS A 259 -10.83 -15.88 -9.45
C LYS A 259 -9.95 -15.68 -8.20
N ALA A 260 -9.97 -14.49 -7.62
CA ALA A 260 -9.20 -14.18 -6.41
C ALA A 260 -9.59 -15.10 -5.23
N SER A 261 -10.88 -15.39 -5.06
CA SER A 261 -11.38 -16.32 -4.05
C SER A 261 -10.93 -17.76 -4.27
N GLU A 262 -10.89 -18.22 -5.52
CA GLU A 262 -10.39 -19.56 -5.88
C GLU A 262 -8.90 -19.70 -5.54
N ILE A 263 -8.08 -18.72 -5.94
CA ILE A 263 -6.63 -18.68 -5.64
C ILE A 263 -6.37 -18.63 -4.13
N ALA A 264 -7.13 -17.81 -3.40
CA ALA A 264 -6.99 -17.73 -1.95
C ALA A 264 -7.27 -19.08 -1.26
N LYS A 265 -8.26 -19.84 -1.75
CA LYS A 265 -8.54 -21.20 -1.27
C LYS A 265 -7.42 -22.17 -1.60
N GLU A 266 -6.85 -22.10 -2.80
CA GLU A 266 -5.70 -22.94 -3.19
C GLU A 266 -4.45 -22.68 -2.33
N GLY A 267 -4.23 -21.42 -1.94
CA GLY A 267 -3.14 -21.03 -1.04
C GLY A 267 -3.25 -21.60 0.38
N ASN A 268 -4.41 -22.18 0.75
CA ASN A 268 -4.73 -22.67 2.10
C ASN A 268 -4.54 -21.63 3.22
N ASP A 269 -4.56 -20.34 2.88
CA ASP A 269 -4.52 -19.25 3.84
C ASP A 269 -5.94 -18.75 4.12
N LYS A 270 -6.42 -19.01 5.33
CA LYS A 270 -7.76 -18.63 5.75
C LYS A 270 -7.98 -17.14 5.81
N LYS A 271 -6.93 -16.36 6.11
CA LYS A 271 -7.02 -14.90 6.14
C LYS A 271 -7.21 -14.37 4.72
N MET A 272 -6.44 -14.87 3.75
CA MET A 272 -6.63 -14.53 2.33
C MET A 272 -8.00 -14.93 1.81
N GLU A 273 -8.50 -16.13 2.18
CA GLU A 273 -9.85 -16.58 1.82
C GLU A 273 -10.91 -15.60 2.35
N GLY A 274 -10.76 -15.17 3.60
CA GLY A 274 -11.61 -14.15 4.22
C GLY A 274 -11.57 -12.82 3.47
N GLU A 275 -10.38 -12.30 3.20
CA GLU A 275 -10.20 -11.04 2.46
C GLU A 275 -10.85 -11.09 1.07
N ALA A 276 -10.64 -12.18 0.32
CA ALA A 276 -11.28 -12.36 -0.99
C ALA A 276 -12.81 -12.37 -0.88
N CYS A 277 -13.37 -13.06 0.12
CA CYS A 277 -14.81 -13.05 0.38
C CYS A 277 -15.33 -11.64 0.72
N TYR A 278 -14.59 -10.87 1.52
CA TYR A 278 -14.98 -9.51 1.88
C TYR A 278 -15.14 -8.62 0.65
N TYR A 279 -14.13 -8.56 -0.23
CA TYR A 279 -14.20 -7.74 -1.44
C TYR A 279 -15.25 -8.25 -2.43
N LEU A 280 -15.41 -9.56 -2.58
CA LEU A 280 -16.48 -10.14 -3.41
C LEU A 280 -17.87 -9.74 -2.89
N GLY A 281 -18.08 -9.76 -1.57
CA GLY A 281 -19.31 -9.29 -0.95
C GLY A 281 -19.60 -7.82 -1.21
N LEU A 282 -18.58 -6.95 -1.13
CA LEU A 282 -18.71 -5.53 -1.48
C LEU A 282 -19.01 -5.32 -2.96
N ALA A 283 -18.43 -6.10 -3.86
CA ALA A 283 -18.69 -6.02 -5.29
C ALA A 283 -20.14 -6.41 -5.63
N HIS A 284 -20.67 -7.47 -4.99
CA HIS A 284 -22.09 -7.83 -5.12
C HIS A 284 -23.03 -6.75 -4.56
N LEU A 285 -22.68 -6.13 -3.43
CA LEU A 285 -23.42 -4.97 -2.90
C LEU A 285 -23.43 -3.82 -3.93
N ALA A 286 -22.29 -3.47 -4.50
CA ALA A 286 -22.19 -2.42 -5.52
C ALA A 286 -23.02 -2.74 -6.79
N ALA A 287 -23.17 -4.02 -7.12
CA ALA A 287 -24.01 -4.49 -8.22
C ALA A 287 -25.52 -4.53 -7.89
N GLY A 288 -25.91 -4.29 -6.63
CA GLY A 288 -27.28 -4.43 -6.14
C GLY A 288 -27.72 -5.89 -5.90
N GLU A 289 -26.78 -6.84 -5.94
CA GLU A 289 -27.03 -8.26 -5.74
C GLU A 289 -26.97 -8.59 -4.23
N HIS A 290 -27.98 -8.13 -3.50
CA HIS A 290 -27.94 -8.11 -2.02
C HIS A 290 -27.93 -9.51 -1.38
N GLU A 291 -28.69 -10.48 -1.91
CA GLU A 291 -28.73 -11.84 -1.35
C GLU A 291 -27.37 -12.53 -1.45
N THR A 292 -26.73 -12.46 -2.62
CA THR A 292 -25.37 -13.00 -2.82
C THR A 292 -24.36 -12.27 -1.95
N ALA A 293 -24.44 -10.94 -1.85
CA ALA A 293 -23.58 -10.16 -0.95
C ALA A 293 -23.66 -10.66 0.49
N LEU A 294 -24.87 -10.89 1.03
CA LEU A 294 -25.05 -11.44 2.37
C LEU A 294 -24.47 -12.84 2.52
N THR A 295 -24.66 -13.73 1.54
CA THR A 295 -24.09 -15.10 1.60
C THR A 295 -22.57 -15.09 1.66
N VAL A 296 -21.94 -14.25 0.84
CA VAL A 296 -20.47 -14.13 0.79
C VAL A 296 -19.94 -13.44 2.05
N LEU A 297 -20.58 -12.37 2.52
CA LEU A 297 -20.19 -11.69 3.76
C LEU A 297 -20.36 -12.57 5.00
N ASN A 298 -21.38 -13.43 5.04
CA ASN A 298 -21.51 -14.43 6.11
C ASN A 298 -20.35 -15.44 6.10
N THR A 299 -19.82 -15.79 4.94
CA THR A 299 -18.62 -16.62 4.82
C THR A 299 -17.41 -15.89 5.41
N TYR A 300 -17.23 -14.60 5.09
CA TYR A 300 -16.17 -13.77 5.67
C TYR A 300 -16.29 -13.63 7.21
N ILE A 301 -17.50 -13.40 7.72
CA ILE A 301 -17.79 -13.31 9.17
C ILE A 301 -17.43 -14.64 9.85
N LYS A 302 -17.80 -15.77 9.25
CA LYS A 302 -17.47 -17.10 9.78
C LYS A 302 -15.96 -17.31 9.85
N ILE A 303 -15.25 -17.03 8.76
CA ILE A 303 -13.78 -17.14 8.72
C ILE A 303 -13.15 -16.23 9.78
N SER A 304 -13.62 -14.98 9.91
CA SER A 304 -13.09 -14.03 10.89
C SER A 304 -13.34 -14.49 12.33
N THR A 305 -14.49 -15.13 12.58
CA THR A 305 -14.81 -15.74 13.87
C THR A 305 -13.92 -16.95 14.15
N ASP A 306 -13.72 -17.83 13.16
CA ASP A 306 -12.86 -19.01 13.29
C ASP A 306 -11.37 -18.64 13.51
N LEU A 307 -10.97 -17.43 13.11
CA LEU A 307 -9.61 -16.88 13.29
C LEU A 307 -9.45 -16.01 14.53
N ASP A 308 -10.52 -15.79 15.33
CA ASP A 308 -10.55 -14.84 16.44
C ASP A 308 -10.09 -13.41 16.02
N ASP A 309 -10.37 -13.00 14.79
CA ASP A 309 -10.04 -11.68 14.24
C ASP A 309 -11.21 -10.71 14.41
N ASP A 310 -11.27 -10.08 15.57
CA ASP A 310 -12.27 -9.06 15.93
C ASP A 310 -12.33 -7.90 14.93
N LEU A 311 -11.18 -7.49 14.36
CA LEU A 311 -11.13 -6.37 13.42
C LEU A 311 -11.83 -6.73 12.11
N SER A 312 -11.52 -7.91 11.57
CA SER A 312 -12.18 -8.44 10.38
C SER A 312 -13.67 -8.72 10.64
N LEU A 313 -14.01 -9.21 11.83
CA LEU A 313 -15.39 -9.43 12.24
C LEU A 313 -16.21 -8.12 12.25
N GLY A 314 -15.63 -7.03 12.77
CA GLY A 314 -16.21 -5.69 12.73
C GLY A 314 -16.47 -5.21 11.30
N ARG A 315 -15.51 -5.40 10.39
CA ARG A 315 -15.68 -5.05 8.96
C ARG A 315 -16.80 -5.84 8.30
N GLY A 316 -16.93 -7.13 8.63
CA GLY A 316 -17.98 -8.00 8.11
C GLY A 316 -19.38 -7.56 8.56
N TYR A 317 -19.53 -7.20 9.84
CA TYR A 317 -20.78 -6.67 10.37
C TYR A 317 -21.16 -5.31 9.78
N GLU A 318 -20.19 -4.41 9.57
CA GLU A 318 -20.46 -3.14 8.91
C GLU A 318 -20.90 -3.33 7.46
N ALA A 319 -20.20 -4.17 6.69
CA ALA A 319 -20.57 -4.47 5.31
C ALA A 319 -21.97 -5.10 5.23
N THR A 320 -22.29 -6.01 6.14
CA THR A 320 -23.64 -6.61 6.25
C THR A 320 -24.69 -5.54 6.54
N ALA A 321 -24.42 -4.63 7.47
CA ALA A 321 -25.33 -3.52 7.77
C ALA A 321 -25.58 -2.61 6.56
N LYS A 322 -24.55 -2.34 5.75
CA LYS A 322 -24.69 -1.59 4.48
C LYS A 322 -25.61 -2.30 3.49
N VAL A 323 -25.48 -3.63 3.35
CA VAL A 323 -26.40 -4.42 2.51
C VAL A 323 -27.84 -4.32 3.03
N LEU A 324 -28.05 -4.51 4.33
CA LEU A 324 -29.38 -4.43 4.94
C LEU A 324 -30.00 -3.02 4.81
N GLN A 325 -29.19 -1.97 4.94
CA GLN A 325 -29.62 -0.59 4.69
C GLN A 325 -30.09 -0.40 3.25
N SER A 326 -29.33 -0.92 2.27
CA SER A 326 -29.70 -0.85 0.85
C SER A 326 -30.99 -1.62 0.51
N GLN A 327 -31.33 -2.65 1.31
CA GLN A 327 -32.61 -3.37 1.23
C GLN A 327 -33.75 -2.69 2.01
N GLY A 328 -33.49 -1.59 2.72
CA GLY A 328 -34.45 -0.91 3.60
C GLY A 328 -34.69 -1.60 4.95
N GLN A 329 -33.92 -2.64 5.28
CA GLN A 329 -34.00 -3.41 6.53
C GLN A 329 -33.25 -2.71 7.68
N MET A 330 -33.70 -1.48 7.99
CA MET A 330 -33.00 -0.56 8.90
C MET A 330 -32.84 -1.11 10.32
N MET A 331 -33.81 -1.87 10.84
CA MET A 331 -33.73 -2.42 12.20
C MET A 331 -32.64 -3.49 12.33
N GLU A 332 -32.49 -4.33 11.31
CA GLU A 332 -31.42 -5.33 11.29
C GLU A 332 -30.06 -4.68 11.09
N ALA A 333 -29.96 -3.66 10.22
CA ALA A 333 -28.75 -2.86 10.04
C ALA A 333 -28.27 -2.23 11.38
N ILE A 334 -29.19 -1.67 12.17
CA ILE A 334 -28.88 -1.14 13.52
C ILE A 334 -28.29 -2.23 14.43
N LYS A 335 -28.84 -3.44 14.42
CA LYS A 335 -28.33 -4.56 15.24
C LYS A 335 -26.88 -4.89 14.89
N TYR A 336 -26.55 -4.96 13.60
CA TYR A 336 -25.18 -5.18 13.15
C TYR A 336 -24.24 -4.02 13.49
N LEU A 337 -24.66 -2.76 13.28
CA LEU A 337 -23.84 -1.60 13.63
C LEU A 337 -23.58 -1.47 15.14
N LYS A 338 -24.55 -1.83 16.00
CA LYS A 338 -24.32 -1.91 17.45
C LYS A 338 -23.22 -2.92 17.79
N LYS A 339 -23.13 -4.05 17.08
CA LYS A 339 -22.01 -5.01 17.23
C LYS A 339 -20.68 -4.38 16.80
N VAL A 340 -20.65 -3.64 15.68
CA VAL A 340 -19.45 -2.91 15.23
C VAL A 340 -18.97 -1.92 16.30
N VAL A 341 -19.87 -1.11 16.85
CA VAL A 341 -19.55 -0.16 17.93
C VAL A 341 -18.96 -0.87 19.15
N LYS A 342 -19.52 -2.00 19.56
CA LYS A 342 -19.02 -2.80 20.69
C LYS A 342 -17.61 -3.32 20.43
N ILE A 343 -17.37 -3.90 19.25
CA ILE A 343 -16.05 -4.40 18.84
C ILE A 343 -15.03 -3.25 18.79
N ALA A 344 -15.39 -2.14 18.15
CA ALA A 344 -14.51 -0.99 17.98
C ALA A 344 -14.12 -0.38 19.33
N ARG A 345 -15.08 -0.29 20.27
CA ARG A 345 -14.81 0.18 21.64
C ARG A 345 -13.88 -0.77 22.41
N ASN A 346 -14.11 -2.07 22.34
CA ASN A 346 -13.30 -3.06 23.05
C ASN A 346 -11.86 -3.14 22.53
N ASN A 347 -11.66 -2.87 21.24
CA ASN A 347 -10.37 -2.96 20.56
C ASN A 347 -9.71 -1.59 20.31
N PHE A 348 -10.20 -0.52 20.94
CA PHE A 348 -9.68 0.85 20.83
C PHE A 348 -9.58 1.35 19.36
N GLN A 349 -10.50 0.92 18.50
CA GLN A 349 -10.59 1.34 17.10
C GLN A 349 -11.41 2.62 16.97
N SER A 350 -10.83 3.76 17.35
CA SER A 350 -11.53 5.05 17.38
C SER A 350 -12.16 5.44 16.03
N LEU A 351 -11.49 5.16 14.90
CA LEU A 351 -12.01 5.49 13.57
C LEU A 351 -13.22 4.63 13.19
N ASP A 352 -13.17 3.33 13.46
CA ASP A 352 -14.31 2.42 13.20
C ASP A 352 -15.49 2.75 14.12
N PHE A 353 -15.21 3.16 15.37
CA PHE A 353 -16.23 3.65 16.29
C PHE A 353 -16.94 4.91 15.76
N VAL A 354 -16.18 5.89 15.28
CA VAL A 354 -16.71 7.13 14.68
C VAL A 354 -17.59 6.80 13.47
N ARG A 355 -17.10 5.95 12.56
CA ARG A 355 -17.84 5.54 11.36
C ARG A 355 -19.15 4.84 11.71
N ALA A 356 -19.12 3.82 12.58
CA ALA A 356 -20.31 3.07 12.96
C ALA A 356 -21.32 3.92 13.75
N SER A 357 -20.85 4.82 14.61
CA SER A 357 -21.71 5.76 15.34
C SER A 357 -22.37 6.76 14.40
N THR A 358 -21.63 7.29 13.43
CA THR A 358 -22.21 8.19 12.41
C THR A 358 -23.28 7.48 11.59
N MET A 359 -23.02 6.25 11.13
CA MET A 359 -24.00 5.44 10.40
C MET A 359 -25.27 5.15 11.24
N LEU A 360 -25.12 4.84 12.52
CA LEU A 360 -26.26 4.69 13.43
C LEU A 360 -27.04 6.00 13.56
N GLY A 361 -26.33 7.12 13.73
CA GLY A 361 -26.90 8.46 13.78
C GLY A 361 -27.76 8.76 12.55
N ASP A 362 -27.23 8.49 11.36
CA ASP A 362 -27.92 8.70 10.08
C ASP A 362 -29.20 7.85 10.00
N ILE A 363 -29.13 6.55 10.32
CA ILE A 363 -30.32 5.66 10.29
C ILE A 363 -31.39 6.13 11.28
N TYR A 364 -31.01 6.50 12.51
CA TYR A 364 -31.98 7.02 13.48
C TYR A 364 -32.57 8.37 13.03
N ASN A 365 -31.77 9.22 12.38
CA ASN A 365 -32.20 10.50 11.86
C ASN A 365 -33.23 10.31 10.73
N GLU A 366 -32.96 9.43 9.78
CA GLU A 366 -33.89 9.08 8.69
C GLU A 366 -35.21 8.49 9.20
N LYS A 367 -35.17 7.75 10.31
CA LYS A 367 -36.38 7.19 10.95
C LYS A 367 -37.15 8.20 11.80
N GLY A 368 -36.65 9.43 11.97
CA GLY A 368 -37.27 10.45 12.81
C GLY A 368 -36.97 10.32 14.31
N TYR A 369 -36.08 9.40 14.70
CA TYR A 369 -35.62 9.23 16.08
C TYR A 369 -34.48 10.20 16.41
N TYR A 370 -34.75 11.51 16.29
CA TYR A 370 -33.73 12.55 16.35
C TYR A 370 -32.97 12.61 17.69
N ASN A 371 -33.57 12.16 18.80
CA ASN A 371 -32.89 12.05 20.10
C ASN A 371 -31.75 11.02 20.04
N LYS A 372 -32.04 9.79 19.60
CA LYS A 372 -31.03 8.74 19.42
C LYS A 372 -30.00 9.14 18.37
N ALA A 373 -30.43 9.76 17.28
CA ALA A 373 -29.52 10.25 16.24
C ALA A 373 -28.46 11.19 16.80
N SER A 374 -28.90 12.20 17.57
CA SER A 374 -28.03 13.16 18.23
C SER A 374 -27.08 12.51 19.23
N GLU A 375 -27.50 11.49 19.99
CA GLU A 375 -26.62 10.77 20.91
C GLU A 375 -25.46 10.07 20.19
N TYR A 376 -25.75 9.41 19.06
CA TYR A 376 -24.71 8.73 18.29
C TYR A 376 -23.79 9.70 17.55
N PHE A 377 -24.33 10.78 16.97
CA PHE A 377 -23.49 11.82 16.37
C PHE A 377 -22.63 12.55 17.39
N GLN A 378 -23.16 12.79 18.61
CA GLN A 378 -22.37 13.36 19.69
C GLN A 378 -21.22 12.43 20.08
N GLN A 379 -21.48 11.12 20.25
CA GLN A 379 -20.42 10.15 20.53
C GLN A 379 -19.33 10.15 19.44
N ALA A 380 -19.73 10.24 18.16
CA ALA A 380 -18.78 10.34 17.05
C ALA A 380 -17.96 11.64 17.14
N PHE A 381 -18.60 12.79 17.42
CA PHE A 381 -17.95 14.09 17.58
C PHE A 381 -16.95 14.09 18.74
N ASP A 382 -17.36 13.62 19.92
CA ASP A 382 -16.51 13.57 21.11
C ASP A 382 -15.27 12.69 20.85
N MET A 383 -15.44 11.52 20.23
CA MET A 383 -14.33 10.66 19.85
C MET A 383 -13.37 11.33 18.84
N THR A 384 -13.88 12.05 17.84
CA THR A 384 -13.03 12.78 16.89
C THR A 384 -12.24 13.91 17.55
N ALA A 385 -12.81 14.56 18.57
CA ALA A 385 -12.13 15.56 19.37
C ALA A 385 -11.03 14.94 20.24
N GLU A 386 -11.28 13.75 20.83
CA GLU A 386 -10.30 13.00 21.61
C GLU A 386 -9.05 12.60 20.78
N ILE A 387 -9.25 12.13 19.55
CA ILE A 387 -8.13 11.73 18.66
C ILE A 387 -7.50 12.89 17.89
N MET A 388 -7.94 14.13 18.13
CA MET A 388 -7.47 15.36 17.47
C MET A 388 -7.49 15.29 15.93
N ASN A 389 -8.45 14.56 15.34
CA ASN A 389 -8.61 14.49 13.90
C ASN A 389 -9.49 15.64 13.41
N MET A 390 -8.86 16.76 13.04
CA MET A 390 -9.55 17.99 12.65
C MET A 390 -10.54 17.81 11.48
N LEU A 391 -10.18 16.99 10.48
CA LEU A 391 -11.05 16.78 9.31
C LEU A 391 -12.33 16.03 9.68
N LEU A 392 -12.21 14.94 10.44
CA LEU A 392 -13.37 14.17 10.88
C LEU A 392 -14.19 14.93 11.94
N MET A 393 -13.54 15.76 12.75
CA MET A 393 -14.23 16.58 13.75
C MET A 393 -15.19 17.59 13.11
N ASP A 394 -14.79 18.22 12.00
CA ASP A 394 -15.68 19.14 11.28
C ASP A 394 -16.88 18.38 10.68
N GLU A 395 -16.65 17.20 10.12
CA GLU A 395 -17.70 16.33 9.58
C GLU A 395 -18.70 15.89 10.66
N THR A 396 -18.23 15.28 11.75
CA THR A 396 -19.10 14.80 12.84
C THR A 396 -19.84 15.94 13.53
N LYS A 397 -19.24 17.14 13.61
CA LYS A 397 -19.90 18.35 14.12
C LYS A 397 -21.08 18.77 13.23
N VAL A 398 -20.94 18.66 11.91
CA VAL A 398 -22.04 18.94 10.98
C VAL A 398 -23.18 17.96 11.19
N HIS A 399 -22.90 16.65 11.26
CA HIS A 399 -23.92 15.63 11.53
C HIS A 399 -24.63 15.87 12.87
N TYR A 400 -23.88 16.19 13.93
CA TYR A 400 -24.45 16.51 15.23
C TYR A 400 -25.35 17.75 15.18
N GLY A 401 -24.92 18.80 14.47
CA GLY A 401 -25.72 20.01 14.23
C GLY A 401 -27.02 19.73 13.46
N ILE A 402 -26.98 18.86 12.44
CA ILE A 402 -28.17 18.45 11.67
C ILE A 402 -29.18 17.76 12.59
N ALA A 403 -28.75 16.81 13.42
CA ALA A 403 -29.67 16.13 14.34
C ALA A 403 -30.27 17.09 15.38
N LYS A 404 -29.49 18.05 15.90
CA LYS A 404 -30.00 19.11 16.79
C LYS A 404 -31.02 20.00 16.10
N ALA A 405 -30.80 20.35 14.83
CA ALA A 405 -31.77 21.11 14.05
C ALA A 405 -33.07 20.32 13.86
N HIS A 406 -32.99 19.03 13.54
CA HIS A 406 -34.18 18.17 13.40
C HIS A 406 -34.95 18.01 14.72
N GLN A 407 -34.25 17.84 15.85
CA GLN A 407 -34.88 17.84 17.18
C GLN A 407 -35.65 19.15 17.43
N MET A 408 -35.00 20.29 17.17
CA MET A 408 -35.61 21.60 17.35
C MET A 408 -36.83 21.78 16.44
N MET A 409 -36.72 21.42 15.15
CA MET A 409 -37.82 21.51 14.20
C MET A 409 -39.01 20.63 14.60
N LEU A 410 -38.75 19.42 15.10
CA LEU A 410 -39.81 18.53 15.58
C LEU A 410 -40.54 19.15 16.79
N THR A 411 -39.81 19.69 17.75
CA THR A 411 -40.40 20.34 18.93
C THR A 411 -41.22 21.58 18.54
N VAL A 412 -40.70 22.41 17.62
CA VAL A 412 -41.43 23.57 17.08
C VAL A 412 -42.69 23.14 16.35
N SER A 413 -42.62 22.10 15.51
CA SER A 413 -43.80 21.57 14.80
C SER A 413 -44.87 21.12 15.78
N ASN A 414 -44.49 20.39 16.83
CA ASN A 414 -45.43 19.95 17.86
C ASN A 414 -46.12 21.14 18.54
N TYR A 415 -45.39 22.20 18.91
CA TYR A 415 -45.98 23.40 19.49
C TYR A 415 -46.92 24.16 18.55
N ILE A 416 -46.63 24.15 17.25
CA ILE A 416 -47.52 24.74 16.24
C ILE A 416 -48.78 23.88 16.10
N GLU A 417 -48.65 22.55 16.16
CA GLU A 417 -49.77 21.60 16.05
C GLU A 417 -50.69 21.61 17.28
N THR A 418 -50.15 21.73 18.50
CA THR A 418 -50.95 21.81 19.73
C THR A 418 -51.75 23.11 19.82
N ALA A 419 -51.18 24.21 19.32
CA ALA A 419 -51.81 25.54 19.22
C ALA A 419 -52.40 26.07 20.54
N ASP A 420 -51.83 25.67 21.68
CA ASP A 420 -52.23 26.17 23.00
C ASP A 420 -51.40 27.38 23.47
N LEU A 421 -51.91 28.08 24.48
CA LEU A 421 -51.29 29.31 25.00
C LEU A 421 -49.87 29.06 25.54
N THR A 422 -49.67 27.91 26.18
CA THR A 422 -48.38 27.49 26.75
C THR A 422 -47.32 27.26 25.67
N SER A 423 -47.70 26.62 24.57
CA SER A 423 -46.86 26.35 23.40
C SER A 423 -46.52 27.65 22.68
N LEU A 424 -47.47 28.59 22.57
CA LEU A 424 -47.22 29.92 22.02
C LEU A 424 -46.22 30.73 22.87
N ASP A 425 -46.37 30.71 24.19
CA ASP A 425 -45.43 31.37 25.11
C ASP A 425 -44.01 30.77 25.00
N CYS A 426 -43.91 29.44 24.88
CA CYS A 426 -42.65 28.75 24.63
C CYS A 426 -42.00 29.21 23.31
N LEU A 427 -42.76 29.29 22.21
CA LEU A 427 -42.26 29.74 20.91
C LEU A 427 -41.83 31.22 20.92
N LEU A 428 -42.59 32.10 21.58
CA LEU A 428 -42.25 33.53 21.72
C LEU A 428 -40.97 33.71 22.55
N SER A 429 -40.88 33.03 23.69
CA SER A 429 -39.68 33.04 24.54
C SER A 429 -38.44 32.55 23.78
N TRP A 430 -38.57 31.46 23.01
CA TRP A 430 -37.48 30.99 22.15
C TRP A 430 -37.09 32.03 21.09
N LYS A 431 -38.07 32.68 20.45
CA LYS A 431 -37.82 33.70 19.43
C LYS A 431 -37.05 34.90 19.99
N GLU A 432 -37.35 35.30 21.23
CA GLU A 432 -36.67 36.39 21.92
C GLU A 432 -35.24 36.02 22.36
N ARG A 433 -35.05 34.82 22.91
CA ARG A 433 -33.80 34.43 23.58
C ARG A 433 -32.83 33.64 22.70
N ARG A 434 -33.31 32.98 21.64
CA ARG A 434 -32.56 32.03 20.80
C ARG A 434 -31.84 30.93 21.60
N SER A 435 -32.39 30.57 22.76
CA SER A 435 -31.89 29.50 23.64
C SER A 435 -32.41 28.13 23.20
N ASP A 436 -32.03 27.05 23.89
CA ASP A 436 -32.61 25.73 23.66
C ASP A 436 -34.14 25.75 23.88
N ILE A 437 -34.87 25.08 22.99
CA ILE A 437 -36.33 24.89 23.11
C ILE A 437 -36.58 23.73 24.08
N ALA A 438 -37.30 23.98 25.17
CA ALA A 438 -37.69 22.93 26.11
C ALA A 438 -38.57 21.88 25.39
N PRO A 439 -38.42 20.57 25.68
CA PRO A 439 -39.34 19.57 25.15
C PRO A 439 -40.75 19.75 25.73
N ASP A 440 -41.79 19.58 24.92
CA ASP A 440 -43.19 19.60 25.35
C ASP A 440 -43.46 18.49 26.39
N PRO A 441 -43.89 18.82 27.63
CA PRO A 441 -44.14 17.83 28.68
C PRO A 441 -45.36 16.94 28.42
N ILE A 442 -46.31 17.31 27.53
CA ILE A 442 -47.61 16.61 27.41
C ILE A 442 -47.59 15.50 26.35
N ILE A 443 -46.84 15.69 25.25
CA ILE A 443 -46.77 14.70 24.15
C ILE A 443 -45.57 13.74 24.31
N GLY A 444 -44.56 14.14 25.10
CA GLY A 444 -43.38 13.33 25.40
C GLY A 444 -43.69 11.97 26.02
N GLU A 445 -44.74 11.85 26.84
CA GLU A 445 -45.12 10.60 27.50
C GLU A 445 -45.88 9.62 26.58
N SER A 446 -46.73 10.12 25.68
CA SER A 446 -47.52 9.28 24.77
C SER A 446 -46.66 8.62 23.67
N ARG A 447 -45.67 9.35 23.14
CA ARG A 447 -44.69 8.77 22.21
C ARG A 447 -43.59 7.97 22.92
N ARG A 448 -43.18 8.33 24.16
CA ARG A 448 -42.26 7.51 24.97
C ARG A 448 -42.82 6.12 25.24
N SER A 449 -44.09 5.99 25.63
CA SER A 449 -44.67 4.67 25.94
C SER A 449 -44.77 3.76 24.71
N THR A 450 -45.06 4.34 23.54
CA THR A 450 -45.07 3.61 22.26
C THR A 450 -43.64 3.27 21.78
N MET A 451 -42.66 4.15 22.07
CA MET A 451 -41.23 3.94 21.79
C MET A 451 -40.56 2.89 22.69
N GLU A 452 -40.87 2.88 23.98
CA GLU A 452 -40.35 1.91 24.95
C GLU A 452 -40.94 0.52 24.70
N GLY A 453 -42.24 0.43 24.38
CA GLY A 453 -42.90 -0.85 24.10
C GLY A 453 -42.40 -1.58 22.85
N LEU A 454 -41.96 -0.86 21.81
CA LEU A 454 -41.40 -1.46 20.58
C LEU A 454 -39.89 -1.73 20.66
N CYS A 455 -39.14 -0.95 21.46
CA CYS A 455 -37.70 -1.17 21.68
C CYS A 455 -37.42 -2.25 22.74
N GLN A 456 -38.13 -2.24 23.89
CA GLN A 456 -37.89 -3.18 25.00
C GLN A 456 -38.19 -4.63 24.62
N THR A 457 -39.17 -4.87 23.74
CA THR A 457 -39.46 -6.23 23.26
C THR A 457 -38.32 -6.83 22.43
N SER A 458 -37.45 -5.99 21.84
CA SER A 458 -36.24 -6.44 21.13
C SER A 458 -34.98 -6.42 22.01
N GLU A 459 -34.86 -5.43 22.90
CA GLU A 459 -33.64 -5.19 23.69
C GLU A 459 -33.50 -6.17 24.88
N HIS A 460 -34.58 -6.71 25.45
CA HIS A 460 -34.47 -7.69 26.55
C HIS A 460 -34.29 -9.14 26.12
N SER A 461 -34.50 -9.48 24.84
CA SER A 461 -34.43 -10.89 24.40
C SER A 461 -33.02 -11.36 24.00
N GLU A 462 -32.10 -10.44 23.71
CA GLU A 462 -30.80 -10.79 23.11
C GLU A 462 -29.60 -10.61 24.06
N ASP A 463 -29.72 -9.83 25.15
CA ASP A 463 -28.64 -9.67 26.14
C ASP A 463 -28.46 -10.90 27.06
N LEU A 464 -29.32 -11.93 26.94
CA LEU A 464 -29.30 -13.14 27.78
C LEU A 464 -28.88 -14.43 27.06
N ASN A 465 -28.79 -14.46 25.72
CA ASN A 465 -28.66 -15.72 24.97
C ASN A 465 -27.45 -15.78 24.03
N GLY A 466 -26.24 -15.59 24.56
CA GLY A 466 -25.06 -15.70 23.71
C GLY A 466 -23.72 -15.82 24.41
N PHE A 467 -23.55 -16.71 25.40
CA PHE A 467 -22.29 -17.42 25.68
C PHE A 467 -22.58 -18.71 26.47
N PRO A 468 -21.84 -19.83 26.27
CA PRO A 468 -22.04 -21.06 27.01
C PRO A 468 -21.62 -20.89 28.48
N ASP A 469 -22.49 -21.33 29.39
CA ASP A 469 -22.21 -21.50 30.82
C ASP A 469 -21.09 -22.52 31.03
N ASN A 470 -19.85 -22.06 31.18
CA ASN A 470 -18.83 -22.78 31.94
C ASN A 470 -17.65 -21.84 32.24
N GLN A 471 -17.75 -21.10 33.36
CA GLN A 471 -16.66 -20.61 34.22
C GLN A 471 -17.17 -19.54 35.22
N LYS A 472 -18.22 -19.87 35.99
CA LYS A 472 -18.64 -19.11 37.18
C LYS A 472 -18.68 -19.99 38.42
N LYS A 473 -17.54 -20.61 38.71
CA LYS A 473 -17.12 -20.98 40.07
C LYS A 473 -15.61 -20.64 40.10
N ASP A 474 -15.18 -19.99 41.16
CA ASP A 474 -13.77 -19.63 41.47
C ASP A 474 -13.37 -18.14 41.42
N LEU A 475 -14.30 -17.19 41.55
CA LEU A 475 -13.95 -15.78 41.85
C LEU A 475 -14.59 -15.16 43.12
N ASN A 476 -15.30 -15.95 43.93
CA ASN A 476 -15.88 -15.47 45.21
C ASN A 476 -15.17 -16.02 46.46
N GLN A 477 -13.89 -16.42 46.37
CA GLN A 477 -13.14 -16.96 47.51
C GLN A 477 -11.79 -16.29 47.83
N LEU A 478 -11.47 -15.12 47.26
CA LEU A 478 -10.18 -14.44 47.48
C LEU A 478 -10.27 -12.97 47.92
N LEU A 479 -11.37 -12.53 48.53
CA LEU A 479 -11.49 -11.19 49.13
C LEU A 479 -11.94 -11.19 50.60
N THR A 480 -11.58 -12.25 51.33
CA THR A 480 -11.68 -12.28 52.80
C THR A 480 -10.49 -13.03 53.38
N GLN A 481 -9.29 -12.44 53.25
CA GLN A 481 -8.16 -12.54 54.19
C GLN A 481 -6.94 -11.82 53.59
N CYS A 482 -6.81 -10.53 53.90
CA CYS A 482 -5.55 -9.82 54.19
C CYS A 482 -5.89 -8.39 54.63
#